data_AF-A0A1B6LMM5-F1
#
_entry.id   AF-A0A1B6LMM5-F1
#
_cell.length_a   1.000
_cell.length_b   1.000
_cell.length_c   1.000
_cell.angle_alpha   90.00
_cell.angle_beta   90.00
_cell.angle_gamma   90.00
#
_symmetry.space_group_name_H-M   'P 1'
#
loop_
_entity.id
_entity.type
_entity.pdbx_description
1 polymer ?
#
loop_
_entity_poly.entity_id
_entity_poly.type
_entity_poly.pdbx_seq_one_letter_code
_entity_poly.pdbx_strand_id
1 'polypeptide(L)'
;CCGSSRGFQMTLIDPTRQEAVTYVRRLACSSGILGCFLQRLDVYVPPGDYLGCVEQQWTALVPRFVVRNECNREVYHIEGPRVCTCAMYTDATFQVLSAESGLQVASIAHTWEDALVSYNLKLTFPSDQVENKQKALLIGAAFLLEYMFFERAKKARCCSCW
;
A
#
# COMPACT_ATOMS: atom_id res chain seq x y z
N CYS A 1 -11.85 -14.24 -14.92
CA CYS A 1 -12.40 -13.52 -13.76
C CYS A 1 -11.45 -12.40 -13.33
N CYS A 2 -11.94 -11.17 -13.20
CA CYS A 2 -11.15 -9.94 -12.95
C CYS A 2 -10.56 -9.85 -11.53
N GLY A 3 -9.71 -10.81 -11.14
CA GLY A 3 -9.19 -11.04 -9.78
C GLY A 3 -8.88 -9.79 -8.95
N SER A 4 -7.66 -9.29 -9.01
CA SER A 4 -7.23 -8.09 -8.27
C SER A 4 -7.74 -6.77 -8.87
N SER A 5 -8.61 -6.81 -9.88
CA SER A 5 -9.11 -5.60 -10.54
C SER A 5 -10.38 -5.04 -9.90
N ARG A 6 -10.97 -5.78 -8.96
CA ARG A 6 -12.18 -5.40 -8.24
C ARG A 6 -11.89 -4.27 -7.25
N GLY A 7 -12.64 -3.17 -7.33
CA GLY A 7 -12.62 -2.12 -6.30
C GLY A 7 -13.13 -2.65 -4.97
N PHE A 8 -12.72 -2.02 -3.88
CA PHE A 8 -13.22 -2.36 -2.55
C PHE A 8 -13.33 -1.10 -1.70
N GLN A 9 -14.16 -1.19 -0.66
CA GLN A 9 -14.23 -0.20 0.40
C GLN A 9 -13.97 -0.93 1.71
N MET A 10 -13.16 -0.32 2.56
CA MET A 10 -12.83 -0.83 3.89
C MET A 10 -12.91 0.31 4.89
N THR A 11 -13.63 0.07 5.99
CA THR A 11 -13.76 1.02 7.09
C THR A 11 -13.00 0.49 8.29
N LEU A 12 -12.08 1.31 8.81
CA LEU A 12 -11.38 1.05 10.05
C LEU A 12 -12.26 1.56 11.20
N ILE A 13 -12.57 0.67 12.13
CA ILE A 13 -13.39 0.94 13.31
C ILE A 13 -12.47 0.99 14.52
N ASP A 14 -12.62 2.01 15.35
CA ASP A 14 -11.85 2.15 16.59
C ASP A 14 -12.41 1.25 17.73
N PRO A 15 -11.71 1.14 18.86
CA PRO A 15 -12.19 0.35 20.00
C PRO A 15 -13.54 0.83 20.59
N THR A 16 -13.95 2.07 20.31
CA THR A 16 -15.23 2.64 20.73
C THR A 16 -16.38 2.32 19.77
N ARG A 17 -16.11 1.53 18.72
CA ARG A 17 -17.03 1.16 17.63
C ARG A 17 -17.43 2.33 16.74
N GLN A 18 -16.60 3.38 16.68
CA GLN A 18 -16.80 4.48 15.75
C GLN A 18 -15.94 4.26 14.50
N GLU A 19 -16.46 4.69 13.35
CA GLU A 19 -15.66 4.74 12.13
C GLU A 19 -14.52 5.73 12.35
N ALA A 20 -13.29 5.34 12.04
CA ALA A 20 -12.11 6.20 12.18
C ALA A 20 -11.56 6.63 10.82
N VAL A 21 -11.50 5.70 9.86
CA VAL A 21 -10.97 5.95 8.51
C VAL A 21 -11.67 5.04 7.51
N THR A 22 -12.01 5.57 6.34
CA THR A 22 -12.57 4.80 5.22
C THR A 22 -11.60 4.82 4.04
N TYR A 23 -11.23 3.65 3.56
CA TYR A 23 -10.35 3.44 2.40
C TYR A 23 -11.19 2.97 1.22
N VAL A 24 -11.09 3.66 0.08
CA VAL A 24 -11.85 3.37 -1.14
C VAL A 24 -10.89 3.12 -2.28
N ARG A 25 -10.79 1.87 -2.74
CA ARG A 25 -9.98 1.50 -3.90
C ARG A 25 -10.84 1.51 -5.16
N ARG A 26 -10.42 2.30 -6.15
CA ARG A 26 -11.08 2.32 -7.47
C ARG A 26 -10.80 1.03 -8.25
N LEU A 27 -11.69 0.70 -9.18
CA LEU A 27 -11.48 -0.39 -10.13
C LEU A 27 -10.20 -0.10 -10.93
N ALA A 28 -9.29 -1.07 -11.00
CA ALA A 28 -8.02 -0.90 -11.69
C ALA A 28 -7.66 -2.17 -12.47
N CYS A 29 -7.48 -2.06 -13.78
CA CYS A 29 -7.17 -3.20 -14.65
C CYS A 29 -5.73 -3.69 -14.46
N SER A 30 -5.51 -5.00 -14.48
CA SER A 30 -4.19 -5.62 -14.29
C SER A 30 -3.39 -5.88 -15.56
N SER A 31 -3.90 -5.59 -16.76
CA SER A 31 -3.18 -5.90 -18.00
C SER A 31 -2.16 -4.82 -18.34
N GLY A 32 -0.88 -5.14 -18.16
CA GLY A 32 0.26 -4.24 -18.33
C GLY A 32 0.62 -3.82 -19.77
N ILE A 33 -0.22 -4.08 -20.78
CA ILE A 33 0.15 -3.84 -22.19
C ILE A 33 -0.52 -2.58 -22.78
N LEU A 34 -1.58 -2.02 -22.17
CA LEU A 34 -2.37 -0.92 -22.75
C LEU A 34 -2.87 0.09 -21.70
N GLY A 35 -1.97 0.73 -20.95
CA GLY A 35 -2.32 1.91 -20.13
C GLY A 35 -3.47 1.67 -19.13
N CYS A 36 -3.57 0.46 -18.58
CA CYS A 36 -4.59 0.10 -17.62
C CYS A 36 -4.42 0.88 -16.32
N PHE A 37 -5.52 1.41 -15.79
CA PHE A 37 -5.54 2.35 -14.66
C PHE A 37 -4.56 1.97 -13.56
N LEU A 38 -3.62 2.87 -13.28
CA LEU A 38 -2.72 2.78 -12.13
C LEU A 38 -3.56 2.66 -10.85
N GLN A 39 -3.06 1.87 -9.92
CA GLN A 39 -3.77 1.53 -8.69
C GLN A 39 -3.93 2.80 -7.84
N ARG A 40 -5.15 3.10 -7.39
CA ARG A 40 -5.45 4.27 -6.56
C ARG A 40 -6.35 3.88 -5.40
N LEU A 41 -5.95 4.31 -4.20
CA LEU A 41 -6.71 4.20 -2.97
C LEU A 41 -6.97 5.61 -2.41
N ASP A 42 -8.23 6.00 -2.34
CA ASP A 42 -8.66 7.25 -1.73
C ASP A 42 -8.93 7.02 -0.23
N VAL A 43 -8.55 7.98 0.62
CA VAL A 43 -8.68 7.89 2.08
C VAL A 43 -9.58 9.01 2.58
N TYR A 44 -10.53 8.63 3.42
CA TYR A 44 -11.52 9.54 4.00
C TYR A 44 -11.55 9.37 5.52
N VAL A 45 -11.86 10.45 6.23
CA VAL A 45 -12.14 10.42 7.66
C VAL A 45 -13.59 10.84 7.91
N PRO A 46 -14.29 10.28 8.91
CA PRO A 46 -15.63 10.72 9.25
C PRO A 46 -15.65 12.24 9.53
N PRO A 47 -16.69 12.97 9.08
CA PRO A 47 -17.95 12.49 8.52
C PRO A 47 -17.94 12.19 7.00
N GLY A 48 -16.78 12.17 6.36
CA GLY A 48 -16.62 11.96 4.91
C GLY A 48 -15.55 12.86 4.27
N ASP A 49 -14.74 13.54 5.08
CA ASP A 49 -13.72 14.46 4.62
C ASP A 49 -12.61 13.70 3.89
N TYR A 50 -12.26 14.18 2.70
CA TYR A 50 -11.18 13.62 1.91
C TYR A 50 -9.83 13.97 2.52
N LEU A 51 -9.03 12.96 2.84
CA LEU A 51 -7.72 13.12 3.44
C LEU A 51 -6.58 13.12 2.42
N GLY A 52 -6.76 12.39 1.31
CA GLY A 52 -5.72 12.18 0.31
C GLY A 52 -5.83 10.84 -0.40
N CYS A 53 -4.80 10.49 -1.16
CA CYS A 53 -4.75 9.22 -1.87
C CYS A 53 -3.36 8.59 -1.88
N VAL A 54 -3.35 7.28 -2.12
CA VAL A 54 -2.16 6.51 -2.48
C VAL A 54 -2.32 6.05 -3.91
N GLU A 55 -1.34 6.36 -4.75
CA GLU A 55 -1.35 6.03 -6.18
C GLU A 55 -0.09 5.30 -6.59
N GLN A 56 -0.25 4.25 -7.39
CA GLN A 56 0.87 3.61 -8.06
C GLN A 56 1.41 4.51 -9.16
N GLN A 57 2.73 4.61 -9.27
CA GLN A 57 3.40 5.19 -10.43
C GLN A 57 3.94 4.07 -11.33
N TRP A 58 3.87 4.29 -12.63
CA TRP A 58 4.51 3.38 -13.58
C TRP A 58 6.03 3.56 -13.55
N THR A 59 6.72 2.46 -13.36
CA THR A 59 8.17 2.37 -13.30
C THR A 59 8.58 1.02 -13.88
N ALA A 60 9.75 0.96 -14.52
CA ALA A 60 10.17 -0.24 -15.25
C ALA A 60 10.63 -1.40 -14.33
N LEU A 61 11.21 -1.09 -13.15
CA LEU A 61 11.97 -2.08 -12.37
C LEU A 61 11.69 -2.08 -10.86
N VAL A 62 11.07 -1.04 -10.32
CA VAL A 62 10.90 -0.84 -8.87
C VAL A 62 9.45 -0.44 -8.60
N PRO A 63 8.67 -1.18 -7.80
CA PRO A 63 7.30 -0.76 -7.50
C PRO A 63 7.34 0.56 -6.73
N ARG A 64 6.74 1.60 -7.31
CA ARG A 64 6.71 2.94 -6.75
C ARG A 64 5.28 3.40 -6.53
N PHE A 65 5.04 4.01 -5.38
CA PHE A 65 3.78 4.66 -5.05
C PHE A 65 4.03 6.07 -4.57
N VAL A 66 3.01 6.91 -4.73
CA VAL A 66 2.99 8.28 -4.24
C VAL A 66 1.80 8.44 -3.31
N VAL A 67 2.08 9.06 -2.17
CA VAL A 67 1.05 9.48 -1.23
C VAL A 67 0.82 10.97 -1.45
N ARG A 68 -0.42 11.33 -1.71
CA ARG A 68 -0.86 12.73 -1.84
C ARG A 68 -1.81 13.10 -0.74
N ASN A 69 -1.73 14.35 -0.31
CA ASN A 69 -2.63 14.93 0.68
C ASN A 69 -3.93 15.44 0.04
N GLU A 70 -4.79 16.07 0.84
CA GLU A 70 -6.09 16.61 0.43
C GLU A 70 -5.99 17.68 -0.67
N CYS A 71 -4.86 18.39 -0.73
CA CYS A 71 -4.57 19.40 -1.75
C CYS A 71 -3.90 18.78 -3.01
N ASN A 72 -3.87 17.46 -3.14
CA ASN A 72 -3.20 16.73 -4.21
C ASN A 72 -1.69 17.02 -4.31
N ARG A 73 -1.05 17.40 -3.19
CA ARG A 73 0.41 17.57 -3.09
C ARG A 73 1.05 16.25 -2.68
N GLU A 74 2.16 15.91 -3.31
CA GLU A 74 2.94 14.71 -2.96
C GLU A 74 3.62 14.94 -1.61
N VAL A 75 3.35 14.05 -0.66
CA VAL A 75 3.91 14.12 0.70
C VAL A 75 4.92 13.00 0.93
N TYR A 76 4.69 11.82 0.33
CA TYR A 76 5.61 10.70 0.42
C TYR A 76 5.75 9.94 -0.90
N HIS A 77 6.93 9.36 -1.08
CA HIS A 77 7.19 8.32 -2.06
C HIS A 77 7.43 6.99 -1.36
N ILE A 78 6.81 5.92 -1.87
CA ILE A 78 7.01 4.57 -1.34
C ILE A 78 7.72 3.77 -2.41
N GLU A 79 8.88 3.21 -2.06
CA GLU A 79 9.72 2.46 -2.98
C GLU A 79 9.96 1.05 -2.43
N GLY A 80 9.60 0.04 -3.23
CA GLY A 80 9.82 -1.36 -2.87
C GLY A 80 11.11 -1.95 -3.44
N PRO A 81 11.36 -3.25 -3.19
CA PRO A 81 12.50 -3.94 -3.77
C PRO A 81 12.34 -4.08 -5.30
N ARG A 82 13.45 -4.29 -6.02
CA ARG A 82 13.44 -4.49 -7.47
C ARG A 82 12.65 -5.76 -7.84
N VAL A 83 11.82 -5.66 -8.89
CA VAL A 83 10.80 -6.65 -9.31
C VAL A 83 11.38 -8.00 -9.80
N CYS A 84 12.71 -8.16 -9.88
CA CYS A 84 13.35 -9.35 -10.47
C CYS A 84 13.61 -10.52 -9.51
N THR A 85 13.09 -10.52 -8.28
CA THR A 85 13.26 -11.65 -7.36
C THR A 85 11.91 -12.31 -7.04
N CYS A 86 11.78 -13.61 -7.30
CA CYS A 86 10.64 -14.41 -6.80
C CYS A 86 10.46 -14.27 -5.27
N ALA A 87 11.53 -13.90 -4.57
CA ALA A 87 11.56 -13.62 -3.14
C ALA A 87 10.76 -12.36 -2.71
N MET A 88 10.42 -11.43 -3.62
CA MET A 88 9.61 -10.25 -3.27
C MET A 88 8.23 -10.63 -2.73
N TYR A 89 7.76 -11.84 -3.03
CA TYR A 89 6.45 -12.34 -2.60
C TYR A 89 6.47 -13.07 -1.25
N THR A 90 7.65 -13.30 -0.66
CA THR A 90 7.80 -13.92 0.67
C THR A 90 8.16 -12.86 1.70
N ASP A 91 9.30 -12.17 1.51
CA ASP A 91 9.74 -11.10 2.41
C ASP A 91 10.09 -9.86 1.59
N ALA A 92 9.41 -8.75 1.89
CA ALA A 92 9.64 -7.49 1.19
C ALA A 92 9.57 -6.31 2.15
N THR A 93 10.46 -5.34 1.95
CA THR A 93 10.45 -4.07 2.68
C THR A 93 10.37 -2.91 1.70
N PHE A 94 9.40 -2.04 1.93
CA PHE A 94 9.18 -0.81 1.21
C PHE A 94 9.62 0.35 2.09
N GLN A 95 10.40 1.26 1.51
CA GLN A 95 10.85 2.48 2.18
C GLN A 95 9.86 3.60 1.88
N VAL A 96 9.52 4.37 2.91
CA VAL A 96 8.69 5.58 2.77
C VAL A 96 9.60 6.79 2.91
N LEU A 97 9.72 7.56 1.84
CA LEU A 97 10.57 8.73 1.72
C LEU A 97 9.70 9.99 1.73
N SER A 98 10.15 11.03 2.44
CA SER A 98 9.55 12.37 2.35
C SER A 98 9.70 12.92 0.95
N ALA A 99 8.62 13.46 0.36
CA ALA A 99 8.69 14.12 -0.94
C ALA A 99 9.49 15.43 -0.89
N GLU A 100 9.55 16.09 0.27
CA GLU A 100 10.29 17.34 0.46
C GLU A 100 11.79 17.11 0.68
N SER A 101 12.15 16.23 1.62
CA SER A 101 13.54 16.03 2.04
C SER A 101 14.23 14.83 1.40
N GLY A 102 13.48 13.91 0.81
CA GLY A 102 14.00 12.63 0.30
C GLY A 102 14.43 11.64 1.40
N LEU A 103 14.34 12.03 2.68
CA LEU A 103 14.74 11.19 3.81
C LEU A 103 13.68 10.15 4.12
N GLN A 104 14.13 8.99 4.61
CA GLN A 104 13.24 7.94 5.04
C GLN A 104 12.50 8.33 6.34
N VAL A 105 11.17 8.26 6.30
CA VAL A 105 10.28 8.60 7.42
C VAL A 105 9.54 7.40 7.99
N ALA A 106 9.43 6.30 7.23
CA ALA A 106 8.80 5.07 7.67
C ALA A 106 9.24 3.88 6.80
N SER A 107 8.84 2.69 7.18
CA SER A 107 8.98 1.48 6.36
C SER A 107 7.74 0.60 6.47
N ILE A 108 7.35 -0.04 5.36
CA ILE A 108 6.31 -1.07 5.32
C ILE A 108 6.98 -2.39 5.00
N ALA A 109 6.93 -3.35 5.91
CA ALA A 109 7.53 -4.67 5.75
C ALA A 109 6.46 -5.76 5.75
N HIS A 110 6.55 -6.70 4.82
CA HIS A 110 5.81 -7.95 4.84
C HIS A 110 6.81 -9.06 5.12
N THR A 111 6.64 -9.75 6.25
CA THR A 111 7.62 -10.75 6.70
C THR A 111 6.92 -11.97 7.28
N TRP A 112 7.50 -13.15 7.04
CA TRP A 112 7.10 -14.37 7.74
C TRP A 112 7.43 -14.30 9.24
N GLU A 113 6.49 -14.68 10.10
CA GLU A 113 6.72 -14.83 11.53
C GLU A 113 6.47 -16.28 11.97
N ASP A 114 7.54 -16.98 12.32
CA ASP A 114 7.52 -18.41 12.68
C ASP A 114 6.63 -18.70 13.89
N ALA A 115 6.64 -17.83 14.90
CA ALA A 115 5.87 -18.03 16.13
C ALA A 115 4.35 -18.02 15.89
N LEU A 116 3.89 -17.21 14.93
CA LEU A 116 2.48 -17.09 14.57
C LEU A 116 2.11 -17.93 13.34
N VAL A 117 3.09 -18.57 12.70
CA VAL A 117 2.95 -19.33 11.45
C VAL A 117 2.15 -18.52 10.40
N SER A 118 2.45 -17.23 10.31
CA SER A 118 1.72 -16.30 9.46
C SER A 118 2.59 -15.14 8.97
N TYR A 119 2.16 -14.52 7.88
CA TYR A 119 2.78 -13.30 7.38
C TYR A 119 2.24 -12.08 8.11
N ASN A 120 3.15 -11.22 8.55
CA ASN A 120 2.82 -9.96 9.20
C ASN A 120 3.16 -8.78 8.30
N LEU A 121 2.23 -7.82 8.24
CA LEU A 121 2.45 -6.52 7.61
C LEU A 121 2.74 -5.48 8.70
N LYS A 122 3.97 -5.00 8.73
CA LYS A 122 4.48 -4.08 9.75
C LYS A 122 4.76 -2.71 9.14
N LEU A 123 4.05 -1.69 9.62
CA LEU A 123 4.35 -0.28 9.34
C LEU A 123 5.12 0.31 10.52
N THR A 124 6.36 0.73 10.30
CA THR A 124 7.25 1.23 11.35
C THR A 124 7.59 2.69 11.11
N PHE A 125 7.47 3.49 12.17
CA PHE A 125 7.87 4.89 12.22
C PHE A 125 9.09 5.01 13.14
N PRO A 126 10.24 5.53 12.68
CA PRO A 126 11.43 5.71 13.51
C PRO A 126 11.30 6.91 14.46
N SER A 127 10.34 7.80 14.23
CA SER A 127 10.04 8.98 15.04
C SER A 127 8.54 9.14 15.20
N ASP A 128 8.11 9.62 16.38
CA ASP A 128 6.69 9.85 16.70
C ASP A 128 6.13 11.13 16.06
N GLN A 129 6.95 11.89 15.34
CA GLN A 129 6.59 13.19 14.75
C GLN A 129 5.66 13.11 13.53
N VAL A 130 5.29 11.92 13.07
CA VAL A 130 4.36 11.77 11.94
C VAL A 130 2.93 12.03 12.38
N GLU A 131 2.26 12.96 11.71
CA GLU A 131 0.89 13.35 12.03
C GLU A 131 -0.11 12.18 11.84
N ASN A 132 -1.19 12.16 12.63
CA ASN A 132 -2.19 11.10 12.55
C ASN A 132 -2.83 10.98 11.16
N LYS A 133 -3.03 12.11 10.47
CA LYS A 133 -3.51 12.15 9.09
C LYS A 133 -2.57 11.41 8.12
N GLN A 134 -1.28 11.66 8.24
CA GLN A 134 -0.25 11.00 7.43
C GLN A 134 -0.15 9.51 7.77
N LYS A 135 -0.27 9.14 9.06
CA LYS A 135 -0.33 7.73 9.49
C LYS A 135 -1.51 7.00 8.83
N ALA A 136 -2.70 7.61 8.78
CA ALA A 136 -3.85 7.02 8.10
C ALA A 136 -3.60 6.78 6.61
N LEU A 137 -2.97 7.74 5.90
CA LEU A 137 -2.58 7.55 4.50
C LEU A 137 -1.59 6.38 4.32
N LEU A 138 -0.60 6.26 5.19
CA LEU A 138 0.41 5.20 5.13
C LEU A 138 -0.13 3.82 5.51
N ILE A 139 -1.12 3.75 6.41
CA ILE A 139 -1.89 2.53 6.67
C ILE A 139 -2.66 2.11 5.41
N GLY A 140 -3.30 3.07 4.73
CA GLY A 140 -3.93 2.84 3.42
C GLY A 140 -2.94 2.27 2.39
N ALA A 141 -1.73 2.84 2.33
CA ALA A 141 -0.68 2.34 1.45
C ALA A 141 -0.28 0.89 1.77
N ALA A 142 -0.13 0.55 3.05
CA ALA A 142 0.17 -0.81 3.48
C ALA A 142 -0.92 -1.79 3.03
N PHE A 143 -2.20 -1.46 3.21
CA PHE A 143 -3.31 -2.29 2.72
C PHE A 143 -3.33 -2.44 1.20
N LEU A 144 -3.03 -1.37 0.47
CA LEU A 144 -2.93 -1.42 -0.99
C LEU A 144 -1.81 -2.38 -1.43
N LEU A 145 -0.65 -2.33 -0.78
CA LEU A 145 0.47 -3.23 -1.04
C LEU A 145 0.11 -4.70 -0.75
N GLU A 146 -0.52 -4.98 0.40
CA GLU A 146 -0.98 -6.33 0.75
C GLU A 146 -1.95 -6.90 -0.28
N TYR A 147 -2.91 -6.09 -0.71
CA TYR A 147 -3.87 -6.49 -1.74
C TYR A 147 -3.19 -6.75 -3.10
N MET A 148 -2.23 -5.90 -3.49
CA MET A 148 -1.59 -5.98 -4.81
C MET A 148 -0.57 -7.10 -4.95
N PHE A 149 0.26 -7.32 -3.94
CA PHE A 149 1.43 -8.20 -4.03
C PHE A 149 1.25 -9.50 -3.24
N PHE A 150 0.79 -9.41 -2.00
CA PHE A 150 0.81 -10.56 -1.07
C PHE A 150 -0.45 -11.41 -1.17
N GLU A 151 -1.64 -10.82 -1.35
CA GLU A 151 -2.85 -11.60 -1.64
C GLU A 151 -2.75 -12.29 -3.03
N ARG A 152 -2.10 -11.63 -3.99
CA ARG A 152 -1.80 -12.23 -5.29
C ARG A 152 -0.83 -13.40 -5.18
N ALA A 153 0.25 -13.30 -4.41
CA ALA A 153 1.17 -14.42 -4.19
C ALA A 153 0.48 -15.63 -3.54
N LYS A 154 -0.40 -15.38 -2.57
CA LYS A 154 -1.20 -16.43 -1.90
C LYS A 154 -2.12 -17.17 -2.89
N LYS A 155 -2.65 -16.49 -3.91
CA LYS A 155 -3.51 -17.09 -4.97
C LYS A 155 -2.72 -17.64 -6.15
N ALA A 156 -1.66 -16.96 -6.55
CA ALA A 156 -0.69 -17.41 -7.53
C ALA A 156 0.37 -18.26 -6.83
N ARG A 157 -0.05 -19.44 -6.34
CA ARG A 157 0.84 -20.60 -6.43
C ARG A 157 0.99 -20.95 -7.91
N CYS A 158 1.67 -20.09 -8.66
CA CYS A 158 2.18 -20.39 -9.99
C CYS A 158 3.53 -21.06 -9.73
N CYS A 159 3.52 -22.39 -9.66
CA CYS A 159 3.86 -23.24 -10.80
C CYS A 159 5.33 -23.06 -11.19
N SER A 160 6.13 -24.06 -10.79
CA SER A 160 7.41 -24.46 -11.38
C SER A 160 8.49 -23.37 -11.51
N CYS A 161 9.29 -23.22 -10.45
CA CYS A 161 10.73 -23.24 -10.68
C CYS A 161 11.16 -24.69 -10.49
N TRP A 162 11.79 -25.24 -11.54
CA TRP A 162 12.41 -26.56 -11.53
C TRP A 162 13.48 -26.67 -10.44
#